data_AF-A0A2D9DN23-F1
#
_entry.id   AF-A0A2D9DN23-F1
#
_cell.length_a   1.000
_cell.length_b   1.000
_cell.length_c   1.000
_cell.angle_alpha   90.00
_cell.angle_beta   90.00
_cell.angle_gamma   90.00
#
_symmetry.space_group_name_H-M   'P 1'
#
loop_
_entity.id
_entity.type
_entity.pdbx_description
1 polymer ?
#
loop_
_entity_poly.entity_id
_entity_poly.type
_entity_poly.pdbx_seq_one_letter_code
_entity_poly.pdbx_strand_id
1 'polypeptide(L)'
;MKKLKVILPLLAIIFAIGVAFATVGDNSKTELQANDYVQLNGTWQAIPEQSCENGEFTCQVQLGQNGPVLDVYDERGDNQPKASASDMPTVIIP
;
A
#
# COMPACT_ATOMS: atom_id res chain seq x y z
N MET A 1 -39.60 2.58 39.74
CA MET A 1 -38.59 3.67 39.61
C MET A 1 -37.17 3.30 40.05
N LYS A 2 -36.96 2.45 41.08
CA LYS A 2 -35.59 2.03 41.49
C LYS A 2 -34.81 1.23 40.42
N LYS A 3 -35.49 0.40 39.62
CA LYS A 3 -34.88 -0.40 38.53
C LYS A 3 -34.37 0.46 37.38
N LEU A 4 -35.10 1.51 36.98
CA LEU A 4 -34.65 2.48 35.97
C LEU A 4 -33.40 3.25 36.41
N LYS A 5 -33.26 3.57 37.71
CA LYS A 5 -32.07 4.23 38.27
C LYS A 5 -30.79 3.39 38.17
N VAL A 6 -30.91 2.08 37.97
CA VAL A 6 -29.76 1.15 37.82
C VAL A 6 -29.52 0.79 36.36
N ILE A 7 -30.58 0.68 35.55
CA ILE A 7 -30.47 0.33 34.12
C ILE A 7 -29.90 1.49 33.31
N LEU A 8 -30.28 2.73 33.62
CA LEU A 8 -29.82 3.92 32.92
C LEU A 8 -28.28 4.11 32.96
N PRO A 9 -27.60 4.04 34.13
CA PRO A 9 -26.15 4.15 34.18
C PRO A 9 -25.43 2.97 33.50
N LEU A 10 -26.01 1.76 33.55
CA LEU A 10 -25.43 0.60 32.86
C LEU A 10 -25.46 0.77 31.34
N LEU A 11 -26.56 1.28 30.79
CA LEU A 11 -26.70 1.52 29.35
C LEU A 11 -25.74 2.62 28.87
N ALA A 12 -25.55 3.67 29.69
CA ALA A 12 -24.61 4.75 29.39
C ALA A 12 -23.15 4.27 29.33
N ILE A 13 -22.76 3.33 30.20
CA ILE A 13 -21.42 2.72 30.17
C ILE A 13 -21.23 1.89 28.89
N ILE A 14 -22.22 1.09 28.50
CA ILE A 14 -22.15 0.29 27.26
C ILE A 14 -22.05 1.21 26.03
N PHE A 15 -22.81 2.30 26.02
CA PHE A 15 -22.78 3.27 24.92
C PHE A 15 -21.45 4.03 24.85
N ALA A 16 -20.88 4.41 26.00
CA ALA A 16 -19.56 5.06 26.07
C ALA A 16 -18.44 4.13 25.56
N ILE A 17 -18.50 2.84 25.90
CA ILE A 17 -17.54 1.84 25.39
C ILE A 17 -17.72 1.64 23.88
N GLY A 18 -18.95 1.57 23.38
CA GLY A 18 -19.23 1.44 21.95
C GLY A 18 -18.71 2.63 21.12
N VAL A 19 -18.89 3.85 21.62
CA VAL A 19 -18.41 5.07 20.94
C VAL A 19 -16.89 5.21 20.98
N ALA A 20 -16.21 4.65 22.00
CA ALA A 20 -14.75 4.67 22.09
C ALA A 20 -14.05 3.96 20.92
N PHE A 21 -14.69 2.98 20.28
CA PHE A 21 -14.18 2.31 19.08
C PHE A 21 -14.72 2.92 17.78
N ALA A 22 -15.81 3.69 17.82
CA ALA A 22 -16.37 4.36 16.64
C ALA A 22 -15.53 5.55 16.17
N THR A 23 -14.65 6.10 17.03
CA THR A 23 -13.73 7.19 16.68
C THR A 23 -12.34 6.72 16.31
N VAL A 24 -12.10 5.40 16.20
CA VAL A 24 -10.95 4.90 15.43
C VAL A 24 -11.31 5.10 13.95
N GLY A 25 -11.43 6.37 13.57
CA GLY A 25 -11.55 6.75 12.18
C GLY A 25 -10.33 6.19 11.47
N ASP A 26 -10.58 5.61 10.31
CA ASP A 26 -9.59 5.22 9.33
C ASP A 26 -8.61 6.38 9.09
N ASN A 27 -7.57 6.47 9.91
CA ASN A 27 -6.33 7.17 9.59
C ASN A 27 -5.58 6.42 8.47
N SER A 28 -6.15 5.31 7.98
CA SER A 28 -5.79 4.58 6.78
C SER A 28 -6.31 5.23 5.49
N LYS A 29 -6.84 6.46 5.52
CA LYS A 29 -6.95 7.30 4.31
C LYS A 29 -5.61 7.85 3.83
N THR A 30 -4.51 7.20 4.17
CA THR A 30 -3.43 7.13 3.17
C THR A 30 -3.99 6.16 2.17
N GLU A 31 -4.47 6.61 1.01
CA GLU A 31 -4.67 5.69 -0.11
C GLU A 31 -3.47 4.76 -0.09
N LEU A 32 -3.69 3.49 0.24
CA LEU A 32 -2.65 2.48 0.16
C LEU A 32 -2.39 2.37 -1.34
N GLN A 33 -1.64 3.33 -1.89
CA GLN A 33 -1.06 3.20 -3.19
C GLN A 33 -0.28 1.91 -3.10
N ALA A 34 -0.73 0.92 -3.88
CA ALA A 34 0.08 -0.25 -4.13
C ALA A 34 1.46 0.30 -4.54
N ASN A 35 2.49 -0.17 -3.84
CA ASN A 35 3.84 0.20 -4.15
C ASN A 35 4.46 -1.02 -4.79
N ASP A 36 5.10 -0.78 -5.92
CA ASP A 36 6.04 -1.73 -6.48
C ASP A 36 7.41 -1.55 -5.85
N TYR A 37 8.29 -2.50 -6.11
CA TYR A 37 9.63 -2.53 -5.55
C TYR A 37 10.68 -2.72 -6.62
N VAL A 38 11.84 -2.13 -6.38
CA VAL A 38 13.06 -2.32 -7.19
C VAL A 38 14.23 -2.63 -6.26
N GLN A 39 15.23 -3.35 -6.78
CA GLN A 39 16.51 -3.51 -6.08
C GLN A 39 17.53 -2.49 -6.60
N LEU A 40 17.94 -1.56 -5.72
CA LEU A 40 19.04 -0.64 -6.00
C LEU A 40 20.16 -0.90 -4.99
N ASN A 41 21.35 -1.27 -5.51
CA ASN A 41 22.54 -1.56 -4.69
C ASN A 41 22.27 -2.61 -3.58
N GLY A 42 21.51 -3.65 -3.90
CA GLY A 42 21.15 -4.73 -2.96
C GLY A 42 20.12 -4.33 -1.89
N THR A 43 19.54 -3.13 -1.98
CA THR A 43 18.49 -2.67 -1.08
C THR A 43 17.18 -2.53 -1.84
N TRP A 44 16.10 -3.02 -1.25
CA TRP A 44 14.75 -2.86 -1.78
C TRP A 44 14.26 -1.42 -1.55
N GLN A 45 13.81 -0.78 -2.62
CA GLN A 45 13.19 0.54 -2.60
C GLN A 45 11.76 0.45 -3.12
N ALA A 46 10.83 1.09 -2.42
CA ALA A 46 9.45 1.22 -2.87
C ALA A 46 9.38 2.33 -3.92
N ILE A 47 8.63 2.07 -4.99
CA ILE A 47 8.27 3.02 -6.03
C ILE A 47 6.74 3.02 -6.21
N PRO A 48 6.15 4.06 -6.81
CA PRO A 48 4.73 4.03 -7.13
C PRO A 48 4.39 2.81 -8.00
N GLU A 49 3.18 2.25 -7.87
CA GLU A 49 2.67 1.19 -8.74
C GLU A 49 2.97 1.49 -10.22
N GLN A 50 3.63 0.55 -10.89
CA GLN A 50 3.85 0.60 -12.32
C GLN A 50 2.76 -0.20 -13.00
N SER A 51 2.05 0.45 -13.93
CA SER A 51 1.03 -0.19 -14.77
C SER A 51 1.66 -1.08 -15.84
N CYS A 52 2.41 -2.08 -15.42
CA CYS A 52 2.99 -3.10 -16.29
C CYS A 52 1.87 -3.99 -16.83
N GLU A 53 1.72 -4.06 -18.15
CA GLU A 53 0.74 -4.96 -18.78
C GLU A 53 1.29 -6.39 -18.84
N ASN A 54 0.44 -7.41 -18.70
CA ASN A 54 0.91 -8.80 -18.84
C ASN A 54 1.43 -9.07 -20.26
N GLY A 55 2.63 -9.63 -20.37
CA GLY A 55 3.27 -9.96 -21.65
C GLY A 55 4.52 -10.82 -21.50
N GLU A 56 5.32 -10.91 -22.56
CA GLU A 56 6.52 -11.76 -22.60
C GLU A 56 7.80 -11.06 -22.11
N PHE A 57 7.75 -9.74 -21.92
CA PHE A 57 8.89 -8.95 -21.47
C PHE A 57 8.88 -8.78 -19.95
N THR A 58 10.01 -8.33 -19.40
CA THR A 58 10.11 -7.95 -17.98
C THR A 58 9.77 -6.48 -17.84
N CYS A 59 8.97 -6.14 -16.83
CA CYS A 59 8.68 -4.75 -16.52
C CYS A 59 9.90 -4.09 -15.89
N GLN A 60 10.32 -2.97 -16.49
CA GLN A 60 11.51 -2.25 -16.09
C GLN A 60 11.21 -0.76 -15.94
N VAL A 61 11.92 -0.12 -15.01
CA VAL A 61 11.91 1.32 -14.84
C VAL A 61 13.32 1.88 -14.94
N GLN A 62 13.44 3.13 -15.37
CA GLN A 62 14.69 3.88 -15.37
C GLN A 62 14.62 5.03 -14.36
N LEU A 63 15.59 5.10 -13.43
CA LEU A 63 15.62 6.14 -12.41
C LEU A 63 16.13 7.48 -12.97
N GLY A 64 15.24 8.27 -13.54
CA GLY A 64 15.56 9.48 -14.29
C GLY A 64 16.14 9.17 -15.67
N GLN A 65 16.30 10.21 -16.50
CA GLN A 65 16.54 10.06 -17.95
C GLN A 65 17.89 9.41 -18.33
N ASN A 66 18.83 9.33 -17.39
CA ASN A 66 20.14 8.69 -17.56
C ASN A 66 20.49 7.74 -16.40
N GLY A 67 19.48 7.30 -15.64
CA GLY A 67 19.68 6.42 -14.50
C GLY A 67 19.81 4.95 -14.87
N PRO A 68 20.05 4.09 -13.86
CA PRO A 68 19.99 2.65 -14.03
C PRO A 68 18.59 2.20 -14.43
N VAL A 69 18.54 1.14 -15.24
CA VAL A 69 17.32 0.39 -15.53
C VAL A 69 17.21 -0.75 -14.53
N LEU A 70 16.05 -0.87 -13.87
CA LEU A 70 15.80 -1.83 -12.79
C LEU A 70 14.51 -2.60 -13.07
N ASP A 71 14.50 -3.88 -12.73
CA ASP A 71 13.30 -4.70 -12.81
C ASP A 71 12.32 -4.35 -11.68
N VAL A 72 11.03 -4.37 -12.01
CA VAL A 72 9.93 -4.01 -11.09
C VAL A 72 9.31 -5.28 -10.50
N TYR A 73 9.05 -5.26 -9.20
CA TYR A 73 8.48 -6.37 -8.42
C TYR A 73 7.21 -5.93 -7.70
N ASP A 74 6.23 -6.81 -7.61
CA ASP A 74 4.95 -6.54 -6.95
C ASP A 74 5.12 -6.52 -5.42
N GLU A 75 5.96 -7.41 -4.88
CA GLU A 75 6.27 -7.45 -3.46
C GLU A 75 7.78 -7.37 -3.17
N ARG A 76 8.11 -6.90 -1.97
CA ARG A 76 9.49 -6.88 -1.48
C ARG A 76 10.00 -8.30 -1.27
N GLY A 77 11.10 -8.65 -1.92
CA GLY A 77 11.73 -9.96 -1.75
C GLY A 77 11.23 -10.99 -2.74
N ASP A 78 10.38 -10.59 -3.69
CA ASP A 78 10.00 -11.45 -4.79
C ASP A 78 11.20 -11.85 -5.63
N ASN A 79 11.14 -13.10 -6.11
CA ASN A 79 12.16 -13.66 -6.99
C ASN A 79 11.80 -13.54 -8.47
N GLN A 80 10.58 -13.06 -8.77
CA GLN A 80 10.08 -12.91 -10.13
C GLN A 80 9.60 -11.47 -10.33
N PRO A 81 10.16 -10.74 -11.32
CA PRO A 81 9.69 -9.41 -11.64
C PRO A 81 8.34 -9.47 -12.37
N LYS A 82 7.63 -8.34 -12.39
CA LYS A 82 6.37 -8.19 -13.12
C LYS A 82 6.60 -8.37 -14.62
N ALA A 83 5.62 -8.94 -15.30
CA ALA A 83 5.62 -9.04 -16.75
C ALA A 83 5.26 -7.69 -17.40
N SER A 84 5.67 -7.51 -18.65
CA SER A 84 5.40 -6.33 -19.48
C SER A 84 5.03 -6.76 -20.90
N ALA A 85 4.12 -6.01 -21.55
CA ALA A 85 3.85 -6.11 -22.97
C ALA A 85 4.90 -5.40 -23.85
N SER A 86 5.80 -4.62 -23.24
CA SER A 86 6.86 -3.86 -23.91
C SER A 86 8.23 -4.12 -23.30
N ASP A 87 9.27 -4.10 -24.15
CA ASP A 87 10.68 -4.15 -23.78
C ASP A 87 11.27 -2.78 -23.39
N MET A 88 10.50 -1.70 -23.49
CA MET A 88 10.96 -0.36 -23.15
C MET A 88 10.73 -0.06 -21.66
N PRO A 89 11.75 0.42 -20.93
CA PRO A 89 11.60 0.80 -19.53
C PRO A 89 10.82 2.12 -19.39
N THR A 90 10.02 2.22 -18.33
CA THR A 90 9.33 3.45 -17.94
C THR A 90 10.29 4.36 -17.17
N VAL A 91 10.51 5.59 -17.65
CA VAL A 91 11.34 6.56 -16.92
C VAL A 91 10.55 7.13 -15.76
N ILE A 92 11.03 6.92 -14.54
CA ILE A 92 10.43 7.44 -13.31
C ILE A 92 11.35 8.47 -12.66
N ILE A 93 10.75 9.44 -11.96
CA ILE A 93 11.49 10.44 -11.18
C ILE A 93 11.43 9.96 -9.72
N PRO A 94 12.57 9.56 -9.12
CA PRO A 94 12.64 9.10 -7.73
C PRO A 94 12.38 10.23 -6.73
#